data_AF-A0A1G9YZT1-F1
#
_entry.id   AF-A0A1G9YZT1-F1
#
_cell.length_a   1.000
_cell.length_b   1.000
_cell.length_c   1.000
_cell.angle_alpha   90.00
_cell.angle_beta   90.00
_cell.angle_gamma   90.00
#
_symmetry.space_group_name_H-M   'P 1'
#
loop_
_entity.id
_entity.type
_entity.pdbx_description
1 polymer ?
#
loop_
_entity_poly.entity_id
_entity_poly.type
_entity_poly.pdbx_seq_one_letter_code
_entity_poly.pdbx_strand_id
1 'polypeptide(L)'
;MFILILGWLMISFFVFFLLFFTTPLGDLISAHAWIMFIVVDYFLFVINLFVLSIVHIIVDTSMKFEKKILITWASSSLLVAIILFLLPSYDIEESHYVEPKHIINNDFYHGHYMVIFQAEPDVTYYYGITKKGKLVKQFCEKDKLSSDGVTDIVETETKYSEKKCGNSLDNRN
;
A
#
# COMPACT_ATOMS: atom_id res chain seq x y z
N MET A 1 0.94 -37.31 -1.13
CA MET A 1 1.82 -36.46 -0.30
C MET A 1 1.60 -34.97 -0.58
N PHE A 2 1.69 -34.53 -1.85
CA PHE A 2 1.55 -33.11 -2.22
C PHE A 2 0.19 -32.47 -1.84
N ILE A 3 -0.91 -33.20 -2.05
CA ILE A 3 -2.27 -32.73 -1.70
C ILE A 3 -2.44 -32.53 -0.18
N LEU A 4 -1.78 -33.35 0.65
CA LEU A 4 -1.83 -33.21 2.11
C LEU A 4 -1.04 -31.98 2.58
N ILE A 5 0.11 -31.70 1.97
CA ILE A 5 0.91 -30.50 2.25
C ILE A 5 0.13 -29.24 1.85
N LEU A 6 -0.51 -29.24 0.67
CA LEU A 6 -1.34 -28.13 0.21
C LEU A 6 -2.54 -27.89 1.14
N GLY A 7 -3.23 -28.95 1.55
CA GLY A 7 -4.34 -28.86 2.50
C GLY A 7 -3.92 -28.27 3.85
N TRP A 8 -2.78 -28.71 4.39
CA TRP A 8 -2.23 -28.18 5.63
C TRP A 8 -1.84 -26.70 5.52
N LEU A 9 -1.29 -26.30 4.37
CA LEU A 9 -0.91 -24.92 4.10
C LEU A 9 -2.14 -24.01 4.03
N MET A 10 -3.22 -24.45 3.39
CA MET A 10 -4.49 -23.70 3.35
C MET A 10 -5.11 -23.53 4.74
N ILE A 11 -5.03 -24.56 5.59
CA ILE A 11 -5.49 -24.49 6.99
C ILE A 11 -4.63 -23.50 7.79
N SER A 12 -3.31 -23.59 7.67
CA SER A 12 -2.37 -22.66 8.32
C SER A 12 -2.64 -21.22 7.91
N PHE A 13 -2.81 -20.97 6.61
CA PHE A 13 -3.12 -19.65 6.06
C PHE A 13 -4.46 -19.11 6.59
N PHE A 14 -5.49 -19.96 6.63
CA PHE A 14 -6.80 -19.57 7.14
C PHE A 14 -6.78 -19.24 8.64
N VAL A 15 -6.07 -20.05 9.44
CA VAL A 15 -5.89 -19.78 10.89
C VAL A 15 -5.11 -18.48 11.10
N PHE A 16 -4.03 -18.28 10.35
CA PHE A 16 -3.26 -17.05 10.39
C PHE A 16 -4.11 -15.83 10.02
N PHE A 17 -4.89 -15.92 8.93
CA PHE A 17 -5.81 -14.87 8.51
C PHE A 17 -6.84 -14.55 9.60
N LEU A 18 -7.47 -15.56 10.20
CA LEU A 18 -8.42 -15.34 11.29
C LEU A 18 -7.76 -14.63 12.47
N LEU A 19 -6.61 -15.12 12.95
CA LEU A 19 -5.88 -14.50 14.04
C LEU A 19 -5.52 -13.05 13.72
N PHE A 20 -5.07 -12.79 12.50
CA PHE A 20 -4.69 -11.45 12.03
C PHE A 20 -5.86 -10.47 12.02
N PHE A 21 -7.06 -10.91 11.61
CA PHE A 21 -8.26 -10.07 11.58
C PHE A 21 -8.98 -9.94 12.92
N THR A 22 -8.83 -10.91 13.82
CA THR A 22 -9.42 -10.84 15.17
C THR A 22 -8.59 -10.02 16.15
N THR A 23 -7.32 -9.74 15.82
CA THR A 23 -6.40 -9.01 16.71
C THR A 23 -6.26 -7.57 16.25
N PRO A 24 -6.29 -6.56 17.14
CA PRO A 24 -6.05 -5.16 16.77
C PRO A 24 -4.60 -4.98 16.30
N LEU A 25 -4.41 -5.05 14.98
CA LEU A 25 -3.11 -5.11 14.35
C LEU A 25 -2.28 -3.83 14.57
N GLY A 26 -2.94 -2.67 14.63
CA GLY A 26 -2.27 -1.38 14.85
C GLY A 26 -1.54 -1.31 16.19
N ASP A 27 -2.16 -1.83 17.25
CA ASP A 27 -1.58 -1.82 18.60
C ASP A 27 -0.44 -2.84 18.72
N LEU A 28 -0.57 -3.99 18.06
CA LEU A 28 0.46 -5.03 18.09
C LEU A 28 1.71 -4.63 17.30
N ILE A 29 1.53 -4.05 16.11
CA ILE A 29 2.63 -3.61 15.24
C ILE A 29 3.36 -2.42 15.87
N SER A 30 2.64 -1.48 16.48
CA SER A 30 3.26 -0.33 17.15
C SER A 30 4.05 -0.74 18.39
N ALA A 31 3.56 -1.71 19.16
CA ALA A 31 4.26 -2.21 20.32
C ALA A 31 5.48 -3.09 19.97
N HIS A 32 5.41 -3.85 18.87
CA HIS A 32 6.41 -4.87 18.52
C HIS A 32 6.68 -4.89 17.01
N ALA A 33 7.47 -3.92 16.54
CA ALA A 33 7.85 -3.80 15.12
C ALA A 33 8.46 -5.09 14.53
N TRP A 34 9.08 -5.95 15.34
CA TRP A 34 9.63 -7.23 14.87
C TRP A 34 8.57 -8.24 14.41
N ILE A 35 7.33 -8.12 14.87
CA ILE A 35 6.23 -8.99 14.46
C ILE A 35 5.90 -8.78 12.97
N MET A 36 6.06 -7.56 12.44
CA MET A 36 5.94 -7.30 11.00
C MET A 36 6.92 -8.14 10.18
N PHE A 37 8.16 -8.30 10.63
CA PHE A 37 9.14 -9.14 9.91
C PHE A 37 8.70 -10.61 9.89
N ILE A 38 8.16 -11.14 10.99
CA ILE A 38 7.64 -12.52 11.03
C ILE A 38 6.44 -12.70 10.13
N VAL A 39 5.54 -11.73 10.11
CA VAL A 39 4.37 -11.74 9.22
C VAL A 39 4.83 -11.76 7.76
N VAL A 40 5.76 -10.87 7.39
CA VAL A 40 6.31 -10.80 6.03
C VAL A 40 7.03 -12.10 5.66
N ASP A 41 7.88 -12.64 6.54
CA ASP A 41 8.59 -13.90 6.32
C ASP A 41 7.62 -15.09 6.15
N TYR A 42 6.53 -15.12 6.92
CA TYR A 42 5.48 -16.13 6.78
C TYR A 42 4.81 -16.05 5.41
N PHE A 43 4.44 -14.85 4.95
CA PHE A 43 3.86 -14.67 3.61
C PHE A 43 4.85 -15.05 2.50
N LEU A 44 6.13 -14.68 2.63
CA LEU A 44 7.17 -15.08 1.67
C LEU A 44 7.33 -16.60 1.62
N PHE A 45 7.30 -17.27 2.76
CA PHE A 45 7.35 -18.74 2.85
C PHE A 45 6.15 -19.39 2.14
N VAL A 46 4.94 -18.88 2.38
CA VAL A 46 3.71 -19.37 1.74
C VAL A 46 3.76 -19.18 0.23
N ILE A 47 4.16 -18.01 -0.26
CA ILE A 47 4.33 -17.72 -1.69
C ILE A 47 5.35 -18.69 -2.31
N ASN A 48 6.49 -18.90 -1.64
CA ASN A 48 7.51 -19.82 -2.13
C ASN A 48 6.99 -21.27 -2.26
N LEU A 49 6.26 -21.76 -1.26
CA LEU A 49 5.66 -23.10 -1.32
C LEU A 49 4.57 -23.21 -2.40
N PHE A 50 3.79 -22.14 -2.60
CA PHE A 50 2.80 -22.08 -3.67
C PHE A 50 3.45 -22.12 -5.06
N VAL A 51 4.50 -21.33 -5.27
CA VAL A 51 5.29 -21.35 -6.51
C VAL A 51 5.92 -22.73 -6.72
N LEU A 52 6.49 -23.34 -5.68
CA LEU A 52 7.05 -24.70 -5.74
C LEU A 52 5.98 -25.71 -6.19
N SER A 53 4.76 -25.58 -5.68
CA SER A 53 3.62 -26.42 -6.08
C SER A 53 3.32 -26.29 -7.56
N ILE A 54 3.23 -25.06 -8.08
CA ILE A 54 2.98 -24.79 -9.50
C ILE A 54 4.12 -25.35 -10.35
N VAL A 55 5.37 -25.05 -9.99
CA VAL A 55 6.56 -25.53 -10.70
C VAL A 55 6.58 -27.06 -10.73
N HIS A 56 6.22 -27.72 -9.63
CA HIS A 56 6.18 -29.19 -9.60
C HIS A 56 5.08 -29.78 -10.51
N ILE A 57 3.96 -29.09 -10.71
CA ILE A 57 2.88 -29.51 -11.62
C ILE A 57 3.26 -29.27 -13.08
N ILE A 58 3.91 -28.14 -13.39
CA ILE A 58 4.25 -27.72 -14.76
C ILE A 58 5.53 -28.40 -15.27
N VAL A 59 6.53 -28.56 -14.40
CA VAL A 59 7.83 -29.11 -14.77
C VAL A 59 7.78 -30.63 -14.74
N ASP A 60 8.19 -31.23 -15.87
CA ASP A 60 8.24 -32.66 -16.08
C ASP A 60 8.81 -33.43 -14.86
N THR A 61 8.11 -34.48 -14.46
CA THR A 61 8.47 -35.33 -13.31
C THR A 61 9.86 -35.96 -13.42
N SER A 62 10.42 -36.04 -14.63
CA SER A 62 11.76 -36.55 -14.90
C SER A 62 12.91 -35.61 -14.47
N MET A 63 12.62 -34.34 -14.15
CA MET A 63 13.65 -33.38 -13.77
C MET A 63 14.19 -33.60 -12.36
N LYS A 64 15.52 -33.57 -12.23
CA LYS A 64 16.24 -33.63 -10.94
C LYS A 64 15.74 -32.55 -9.98
N PHE A 65 15.58 -32.94 -8.72
CA PHE A 65 15.06 -32.11 -7.62
C PHE A 65 15.77 -30.75 -7.50
N GLU A 66 17.09 -30.71 -7.67
CA GLU A 66 17.89 -29.49 -7.62
C GLU A 66 17.47 -28.43 -8.65
N LYS A 67 17.13 -28.85 -9.88
CA LYS A 67 16.64 -27.93 -10.91
C LYS A 67 15.25 -27.38 -10.58
N LYS A 68 14.39 -28.18 -9.93
CA LYS A 68 13.05 -27.72 -9.51
C LYS A 68 13.15 -26.65 -8.43
N ILE A 69 14.07 -26.80 -7.47
CA ILE A 69 14.33 -25.77 -6.45
C ILE A 69 14.84 -24.48 -7.11
N LEU A 70 15.79 -24.58 -8.04
CA LEU A 70 16.39 -23.42 -8.70
C LEU A 70 15.35 -22.63 -9.53
N ILE A 71 14.47 -23.33 -10.25
CA ILE A 71 13.35 -22.70 -10.99
C ILE A 71 12.36 -22.04 -10.04
N THR A 72 12.06 -22.68 -8.90
CA THR A 72 11.15 -22.12 -7.88
C THR A 72 11.71 -20.83 -7.30
N TRP A 73 13.00 -20.82 -6.96
CA TRP A 73 13.66 -19.65 -6.41
C TRP A 73 13.72 -18.51 -7.43
N ALA A 74 14.04 -18.82 -8.69
CA ALA A 74 14.02 -17.84 -9.78
C ALA A 74 12.60 -17.27 -10.02
N SER A 75 11.58 -18.12 -9.99
CA SER A 75 10.17 -17.74 -10.18
C SER A 75 9.65 -16.86 -9.05
N SER A 76 9.95 -17.20 -7.79
CA SER A 76 9.52 -16.39 -6.64
C SER A 76 10.21 -15.04 -6.62
N SER A 77 11.54 -15.01 -6.88
CA SER A 77 12.28 -13.75 -6.98
C SER A 77 11.76 -12.87 -8.12
N LEU A 78 11.40 -13.46 -9.25
CA LEU A 78 10.78 -12.74 -10.37
C LEU A 78 9.41 -12.17 -10.00
N LEU A 79 8.56 -12.94 -9.31
CA LEU A 79 7.25 -12.48 -8.86
C LEU A 79 7.38 -11.28 -7.91
N VAL A 80 8.30 -11.36 -6.94
CA VAL A 80 8.57 -10.26 -6.01
C VAL A 80 9.08 -9.02 -6.75
N ALA A 81 10.02 -9.19 -7.69
CA ALA A 81 10.51 -8.09 -8.51
C ALA A 81 9.38 -7.43 -9.32
N ILE A 82 8.50 -8.22 -9.94
CA ILE A 82 7.33 -7.72 -10.68
C ILE A 82 6.43 -6.90 -9.76
N ILE A 83 6.12 -7.39 -8.56
CA ILE A 83 5.28 -6.69 -7.59
C ILE A 83 5.92 -5.37 -7.17
N LEU A 84 7.22 -5.36 -6.86
CA LEU A 84 7.93 -4.16 -6.44
C LEU A 84 8.09 -3.12 -7.55
N PHE A 85 8.34 -3.55 -8.80
CA PHE A 85 8.58 -2.65 -9.93
C PHE A 85 7.31 -2.25 -10.69
N LEU A 86 6.21 -3.01 -10.59
CA LEU A 86 4.95 -2.70 -11.30
C LEU A 86 3.84 -2.17 -10.38
N LEU A 87 3.95 -2.25 -9.04
CA LEU A 87 2.98 -1.58 -8.17
C LEU A 87 3.32 -0.09 -8.02
N PRO A 88 2.39 0.83 -8.35
CA PRO A 88 2.61 2.28 -8.38
C PRO A 88 2.81 2.93 -7.01
N SER A 89 2.87 2.15 -5.93
CA SER A 89 3.07 2.65 -4.56
C SER A 89 4.44 3.27 -4.30
N TYR A 90 5.38 3.19 -5.26
CA TYR A 90 6.68 3.83 -5.14
C TYR A 90 6.66 5.33 -5.46
N ASP A 91 5.62 5.87 -6.09
CA ASP A 91 5.60 7.28 -6.49
C ASP A 91 5.38 8.26 -5.33
N ILE A 92 5.04 7.76 -4.12
CA ILE A 92 4.80 8.57 -2.92
C ILE A 92 6.10 8.65 -2.12
N GLU A 93 6.56 9.87 -1.85
CA GLU A 93 7.71 10.12 -0.98
C GLU A 93 7.30 10.14 0.48
N GLU A 94 6.25 10.92 0.79
CA GLU A 94 5.72 11.06 2.13
C GLU A 94 4.19 11.08 2.07
N SER A 95 3.55 10.39 3.03
CA SER A 95 2.12 10.58 3.24
C SER A 95 1.71 10.33 4.68
N HIS A 96 0.88 11.21 5.22
CA HIS A 96 0.36 11.08 6.57
C HIS A 96 -0.92 11.90 6.78
N TYR A 97 -1.65 11.58 7.84
CA TYR A 97 -2.84 12.30 8.24
C TYR A 97 -2.49 13.61 8.95
N VAL A 98 -3.17 14.69 8.58
CA VAL A 98 -2.98 16.03 9.15
C VAL A 98 -4.33 16.63 9.53
N GLU A 99 -4.37 17.30 10.68
CA GLU A 99 -5.56 18.05 11.11
C GLU A 99 -5.40 19.54 10.75
N PRO A 100 -6.32 20.08 9.94
CA PRO A 100 -6.34 21.51 9.63
C PRO A 100 -6.53 22.35 10.89
N LYS A 101 -5.79 23.46 10.99
CA LYS A 101 -5.95 24.41 12.11
C LYS A 101 -7.19 25.30 11.98
N HIS A 102 -7.86 25.26 10.83
CA HIS A 102 -8.99 26.12 10.47
C HIS A 102 -10.19 25.27 10.05
N ILE A 103 -11.38 25.86 10.17
CA ILE A 103 -12.61 25.23 9.68
C ILE A 103 -12.47 25.01 8.17
N ILE A 104 -12.80 23.81 7.72
CA ILE A 104 -12.76 23.42 6.31
C ILE A 104 -14.17 23.22 5.78
N ASN A 105 -14.27 22.96 4.48
CA ASN A 105 -15.52 22.65 3.82
C ASN A 105 -16.35 21.58 4.56
N ASN A 106 -17.58 21.96 4.92
CA ASN A 106 -18.51 21.12 5.66
C ASN A 106 -18.91 19.83 4.94
N ASP A 107 -18.69 19.72 3.63
CA ASP A 107 -18.93 18.52 2.86
C ASP A 107 -17.90 17.41 3.14
N PHE A 108 -16.80 17.73 3.83
CA PHE A 108 -15.69 16.83 4.15
C PHE A 108 -15.58 16.59 5.66
N TYR A 109 -15.03 15.43 6.04
CA TYR A 109 -14.53 15.23 7.40
C TYR A 109 -13.32 16.13 7.65
N HIS A 110 -13.15 16.60 8.88
CA HIS A 110 -12.16 17.62 9.22
C HIS A 110 -10.72 17.21 8.90
N GLY A 111 -10.39 15.93 8.97
CA GLY A 111 -9.04 15.45 8.72
C GLY A 111 -8.65 15.40 7.24
N HIS A 112 -7.41 15.78 6.96
CA HIS A 112 -6.79 15.72 5.65
C HIS A 112 -5.77 14.60 5.59
N TYR A 113 -5.56 14.04 4.41
CA TYR A 113 -4.43 13.17 4.11
C TYR A 113 -3.45 13.93 3.22
N MET A 114 -2.27 14.19 3.74
CA MET A 114 -1.19 14.89 3.05
C MET A 114 -0.38 13.87 2.25
N VAL A 115 -0.04 14.20 1.00
CA VAL A 115 0.75 13.35 0.10
C VAL A 115 1.76 14.21 -0.65
N ILE A 116 3.02 13.79 -0.62
CA ILE A 116 4.11 14.34 -1.43
C ILE A 116 4.58 13.21 -2.37
N PHE A 117 4.68 13.52 -3.67
CA PHE A 117 5.10 12.56 -4.68
C PHE A 117 6.57 12.77 -5.05
N GLN A 118 7.31 11.68 -5.27
CA GLN A 118 8.75 11.74 -5.60
C GLN A 118 9.07 12.56 -6.85
N ALA A 119 8.14 12.64 -7.81
CA ALA A 119 8.33 13.40 -9.04
C ALA A 119 8.05 14.91 -8.89
N GLU A 120 7.36 15.32 -7.81
CA GLU A 120 7.04 16.72 -7.47
C GLU A 120 7.23 16.92 -5.95
N PRO A 121 8.47 16.80 -5.44
CA PRO A 121 8.75 16.81 -3.99
C PRO A 121 8.49 18.19 -3.35
N ASP A 122 8.41 19.24 -4.16
CA ASP A 122 8.08 20.61 -3.76
C ASP A 122 6.58 20.88 -3.69
N VAL A 123 5.72 19.92 -4.08
CA VAL A 123 4.26 20.08 -4.08
C VAL A 123 3.61 19.10 -3.11
N THR A 124 2.86 19.67 -2.17
CA THR A 124 2.07 18.94 -1.20
C THR A 124 0.61 18.91 -1.62
N TYR A 125 0.07 17.70 -1.74
CA TYR A 125 -1.31 17.43 -2.11
C TYR A 125 -2.12 17.06 -0.87
N TYR A 126 -3.36 17.53 -0.80
CA TYR A 126 -4.28 17.19 0.28
C TYR A 126 -5.49 16.44 -0.25
N TYR A 127 -5.90 15.40 0.47
CA TYR A 127 -7.08 14.61 0.19
C TYR A 127 -8.03 14.64 1.38
N GLY A 128 -9.32 14.75 1.10
CA GLY A 128 -10.38 14.71 2.09
C GLY A 128 -11.35 13.56 1.83
N ILE A 129 -12.09 13.16 2.86
CA ILE A 129 -13.20 12.21 2.73
C ILE A 129 -14.51 12.98 2.77
N THR A 130 -15.35 12.82 1.75
CA THR A 130 -16.68 13.44 1.71
C THR A 130 -17.61 12.81 2.75
N LYS A 131 -18.35 13.60 3.52
CA LYS A 131 -19.37 13.08 4.46
C LYS A 131 -20.47 12.32 3.72
N LYS A 132 -20.88 12.86 2.57
CA LYS A 132 -21.84 12.22 1.67
C LYS A 132 -21.12 11.19 0.81
N GLY A 133 -21.50 9.92 0.94
CA GLY A 133 -20.96 8.82 0.13
C GLY A 133 -19.58 8.30 0.57
N LYS A 134 -18.88 8.97 1.50
CA LYS A 134 -17.58 8.53 2.04
C LYS A 134 -16.51 8.29 0.96
N LEU A 135 -16.44 9.18 -0.02
CA LEU A 135 -15.47 9.09 -1.11
C LEU A 135 -14.22 9.91 -0.77
N VAL A 136 -13.05 9.37 -1.14
CA VAL A 136 -11.80 10.14 -1.11
C VAL A 136 -11.79 11.07 -2.33
N LYS A 137 -11.47 12.34 -2.11
CA LYS A 137 -11.37 13.34 -3.17
C LYS A 137 -10.20 14.25 -2.91
N GLN A 138 -9.43 14.56 -3.95
CA GLN A 138 -8.34 15.53 -3.85
C GLN A 138 -8.90 16.95 -3.66
N PHE A 139 -8.23 17.74 -2.83
CA PHE A 139 -8.48 19.17 -2.73
C PHE A 139 -7.83 19.91 -3.92
N CYS A 140 -8.50 20.94 -4.45
CA CYS A 140 -7.96 21.70 -5.58
C CYS A 140 -6.75 22.53 -5.16
N GLU A 141 -6.72 22.96 -3.90
CA GLU A 141 -5.63 23.71 -3.31
C GLU A 141 -4.46 22.77 -2.97
N LYS A 142 -3.25 23.16 -3.41
CA LYS A 142 -2.00 22.46 -3.10
C LYS A 142 -1.01 23.46 -2.54
N ASP A 143 -0.10 22.97 -1.71
CA ASP A 143 0.96 23.79 -1.14
C ASP A 143 2.25 23.55 -1.91
N LYS A 144 2.84 24.61 -2.48
CA LYS A 144 4.13 24.56 -3.16
C LYS A 144 5.19 25.24 -2.32
N LEU A 145 6.28 24.52 -2.05
CA LEU A 145 7.43 25.06 -1.32
C LEU A 145 8.35 25.82 -2.30
N SER A 146 8.45 27.13 -2.11
CA SER A 146 9.36 28.00 -2.84
C SER A 146 10.80 27.88 -2.29
N SER A 147 11.79 28.25 -3.11
CA SER A 147 13.22 28.10 -2.78
C SER A 147 13.70 28.98 -1.61
N ASP A 148 12.90 29.97 -1.24
CA ASP A 148 13.07 30.82 -0.06
C ASP A 148 12.47 30.21 1.22
N GLY A 149 11.86 29.02 1.12
CA GLY A 149 11.22 28.31 2.24
C GLY A 149 9.80 28.78 2.53
N VAL A 150 9.22 29.64 1.69
CA VAL A 150 7.82 30.07 1.80
C VAL A 150 6.91 29.06 1.11
N THR A 151 5.74 28.78 1.70
CA THR A 151 4.74 27.90 1.12
C THR A 151 3.63 28.71 0.46
N ASP A 152 3.44 28.51 -0.84
CA ASP A 152 2.41 29.18 -1.63
C ASP A 152 1.27 28.21 -1.96
N ILE A 153 0.03 28.68 -1.87
CA ILE A 153 -1.14 27.89 -2.29
C ILE A 153 -1.30 28.03 -3.80
N VAL A 154 -1.27 26.90 -4.52
CA VAL A 154 -1.44 26.83 -5.97
C VAL A 154 -2.60 25.91 -6.35
N GLU A 155 -3.42 26.38 -7.29
CA GLU A 155 -4.54 25.61 -7.87
C GLU A 155 -4.26 25.16 -9.32
N THR A 156 -3.07 25.46 -9.84
CA THR A 156 -2.70 25.09 -11.22
C THR A 156 -2.62 23.58 -11.38
N GLU A 157 -2.94 23.08 -12.58
CA GLU A 157 -2.83 21.66 -12.92
C GLU A 157 -1.36 21.23 -12.88
N THR A 158 -1.10 20.15 -12.15
CA THR A 158 0.19 19.48 -11.93
C THR A 158 0.06 18.02 -12.31
N LYS A 159 1.17 17.27 -12.35
CA LYS A 159 1.18 15.88 -12.85
C LYS A 159 0.19 14.96 -12.13
N TYR A 160 0.03 15.13 -10.82
CA TYR A 160 -0.85 14.31 -9.99
C TYR A 160 -2.19 14.98 -9.64
N SER A 161 -2.60 16.00 -10.42
CA SER A 161 -3.92 16.63 -10.24
C SER A 161 -5.05 15.72 -10.68
N GLU A 162 -6.06 15.57 -9.83
CA GLU A 162 -7.30 14.94 -10.23
C GLU A 162 -8.14 15.90 -11.07
N LYS A 163 -8.73 15.40 -12.16
CA LYS A 163 -9.65 16.17 -13.01
C LYS A 163 -10.89 16.70 -12.26
N LYS A 164 -11.25 16.08 -11.14
CA LYS A 164 -12.41 16.43 -10.31
C LYS A 164 -11.97 16.57 -8.86
N CYS A 165 -11.40 17.71 -8.52
CA CYS A 165 -11.09 18.07 -7.14
C CYS A 165 -12.29 18.76 -6.45
N GLY A 166 -12.23 18.92 -5.13
CA GLY A 166 -13.14 19.79 -4.36
C GLY A 166 -12.36 20.87 -3.64
N ASN A 167 -12.96 22.03 -3.37
CA ASN A 167 -12.26 23.08 -2.63
C ASN A 167 -12.41 22.86 -1.13
N SER A 168 -11.30 22.92 -0.40
CA SER A 168 -11.27 22.89 1.07
C SER A 168 -11.71 24.22 1.68
N LEU A 169 -11.65 25.30 0.90
CA LEU A 169 -12.01 26.65 1.36
C LEU A 169 -13.51 26.96 1.28
N ASP A 170 -14.28 26.20 0.50
CA ASP A 170 -15.69 26.44 0.26
C ASP A 170 -16.58 26.00 1.45
N ASN A 171 -17.78 26.59 1.59
CA ASN A 171 -18.83 26.12 2.51
C ASN A 171 -18.38 25.90 3.99
N ARG A 172 -17.66 26.86 4.58
CA ARG A 172 -17.09 26.82 5.94
C ARG A 172 -18.00 27.31 7.07
N ASN A 173 -19.30 27.46 6.82
CA ASN A 173 -20.26 28.07 7.76
C ASN A 173 -20.49 27.26 9.04
#